data_AF-A0A817F1L2-F1
#
_entry.id   AF-A0A817F1L2-F1
#
_cell.length_a   1.000
_cell.length_b   1.000
_cell.length_c   1.000
_cell.angle_alpha   90.00
_cell.angle_beta   90.00
_cell.angle_gamma   90.00
#
_symmetry.space_group_name_H-M   'P 1'
#
loop_
_entity.id
_entity.type
_entity.pdbx_description
1 polymer ?
#
loop_
_entity_poly.entity_id
_entity_poly.type
_entity_poly.pdbx_seq_one_letter_code
_entity_poly.pdbx_strand_id
1 'polypeptide(L)'
;MGLSRLNHIIAVIVLIFAAIYGWKYLFESRRPPCYTIDVKYFGLNIPTSTDTEDLSIKSFTVPFDRSQIDDMINRASKTRFYEPQILIDNKYVNKSTYGFNRKTVESIRDYLINTYDWKKTVQELNTFDHYKTNIAVRYFIVFVFLLN
;
A
#
# COMPACT_ATOMS: atom_id res chain seq x y z
N MET A 1 17.04 57.06 46.03
CA MET A 1 16.68 56.28 44.83
C MET A 1 17.31 54.89 44.95
N GLY A 2 16.66 53.83 45.37
CA GLY A 2 15.28 53.59 45.78
C GLY A 2 15.10 52.07 45.78
N LEU A 3 15.36 51.42 46.92
CA LEU A 3 15.38 49.96 47.11
C LEU A 3 14.13 49.24 46.55
N SER A 4 13.00 49.95 46.52
CA SER A 4 11.73 49.54 45.88
C SER A 4 11.85 49.29 44.36
N ARG A 5 12.62 50.10 43.62
CA ARG A 5 12.82 49.92 42.17
C ARG A 5 13.65 48.67 41.87
N LEU A 6 14.62 48.35 42.73
CA LEU A 6 15.44 47.16 42.60
C LEU A 6 14.62 45.87 42.84
N ASN A 7 13.75 45.87 43.85
CA ASN A 7 12.86 44.75 44.13
C ASN A 7 11.86 44.51 43.00
N HIS A 8 11.34 45.57 42.37
CA HIS A 8 10.51 45.44 41.18
C HIS A 8 11.25 44.86 39.98
N ILE A 9 12.50 45.29 39.74
CA ILE A 9 13.32 44.72 38.65
C ILE A 9 13.58 43.22 38.89
N ILE A 10 13.93 42.83 40.11
CA ILE A 10 14.16 41.42 40.47
C ILE A 10 12.88 40.59 40.30
N ALA A 11 11.72 41.11 40.74
CA ALA A 11 10.44 40.42 40.60
C ALA A 11 10.06 40.18 39.12
N VAL A 12 10.31 41.17 38.25
CA VAL A 12 10.06 41.03 36.80
C VAL A 12 10.97 39.96 36.19
N ILE A 13 12.25 39.92 36.56
CA ILE A 13 13.18 38.90 36.08
C ILE A 13 12.72 37.49 36.46
N VAL A 14 12.30 37.30 37.72
CA VAL A 14 11.80 35.99 38.20
C VAL A 14 10.55 35.55 37.43
N LEU A 15 9.63 36.47 37.15
CA LEU A 15 8.43 36.18 36.35
C LEU A 15 8.77 35.79 34.91
N ILE A 16 9.74 36.43 34.29
CA ILE A 16 10.21 36.09 32.93
C ILE A 16 10.81 34.67 32.93
N PHE A 17 11.68 34.35 33.90
CA PHE A 17 12.22 33.00 34.01
C PHE A 17 11.12 31.96 34.26
N ALA A 18 10.18 32.22 35.15
CA ALA A 18 9.05 31.32 35.41
C ALA A 18 8.19 31.11 34.15
N ALA A 19 7.96 32.16 33.36
CA ALA A 19 7.24 32.07 32.09
C ALA A 19 8.02 31.23 31.05
N ILE A 20 9.34 31.42 30.92
CA ILE A 20 10.19 30.66 29.99
C ILE A 20 10.23 29.17 30.38
N TYR A 21 10.44 28.88 31.67
CA TYR A 21 10.47 27.50 32.16
C TYR A 21 9.09 26.83 32.08
N GLY A 22 8.02 27.56 32.40
CA GLY A 22 6.64 27.09 32.23
C GLY A 22 6.30 26.81 30.77
N TRP A 23 6.71 27.69 29.85
CA TRP A 23 6.54 27.51 28.42
C TRP A 23 7.29 26.27 27.93
N LYS A 24 8.58 26.13 28.27
CA LYS A 24 9.37 24.95 27.88
C LYS A 24 8.71 23.66 28.38
N TYR A 25 8.25 23.61 29.64
CA TYR A 25 7.60 22.43 30.19
C TYR A 25 6.26 22.10 29.50
N LEU A 26 5.45 23.12 29.21
CA LEU A 26 4.14 22.97 28.57
C LEU A 26 4.21 22.61 27.07
N PHE A 27 5.21 23.12 26.35
CA PHE A 27 5.29 22.97 24.89
C PHE A 27 6.27 21.88 24.43
N GLU A 28 7.34 21.57 25.18
CA GLU A 28 8.25 20.46 24.85
C GLU A 28 7.56 19.10 25.06
N SER A 29 6.75 18.97 26.12
CA SER A 29 6.00 17.73 26.45
C SER A 29 4.81 17.46 25.51
N ARG A 30 4.44 18.42 24.65
CA ARG A 30 3.36 18.28 23.67
C ARG A 30 3.85 17.98 22.26
N ARG A 31 5.17 17.90 22.03
CA ARG A 31 5.68 17.43 20.75
C ARG A 31 5.36 15.93 20.66
N PRO A 32 4.56 15.48 19.67
CA PRO A 32 4.38 14.05 19.47
C PRO A 32 5.76 13.41 19.24
N PRO A 33 5.98 12.19 19.73
CA PRO A 33 7.23 11.48 19.48
C PRO A 33 7.45 11.45 17.96
N CYS A 34 8.63 11.88 17.51
CA CYS A 34 9.00 11.74 16.11
C CYS A 34 9.16 10.25 15.82
N TYR A 35 8.35 9.72 14.91
CA TYR A 35 8.48 8.35 14.45
C TYR A 35 9.78 8.24 13.65
N THR A 36 10.78 7.57 14.20
CA THR A 36 11.92 7.09 13.41
C THR A 36 11.41 5.91 12.58
N ILE A 37 11.42 6.05 11.25
CA ILE A 37 11.14 4.93 10.36
C ILE A 37 12.34 3.99 10.49
N ASP A 38 12.15 2.87 11.18
CA ASP A 38 13.11 1.77 11.15
C ASP A 38 13.04 1.16 9.74
N VAL A 39 14.03 1.49 8.90
CA VAL A 39 14.12 0.98 7.53
C VAL A 39 14.52 -0.49 7.62
N LYS A 40 13.51 -1.34 7.79
CA LYS A 40 13.67 -2.79 7.76
C LYS A 40 13.89 -3.21 6.31
N TYR A 41 15.03 -3.86 6.05
CA TYR A 41 15.31 -4.47 4.77
C TYR A 41 14.56 -5.80 4.68
N PHE A 42 13.76 -5.97 3.63
CA PHE A 42 12.95 -7.17 3.48
C PHE A 42 13.61 -8.21 2.53
N GLY A 43 14.66 -7.81 1.78
CA GLY A 43 15.22 -8.57 0.68
C GLY A 43 16.07 -9.76 1.13
N LEU A 44 16.45 -10.63 0.19
CA LEU A 44 17.40 -11.72 0.43
C LEU A 44 18.66 -11.17 1.14
N ASN A 45 19.07 -11.82 2.25
CA ASN A 45 20.16 -11.43 3.15
C ASN A 45 21.55 -11.45 2.46
N ILE A 46 21.78 -10.53 1.52
CA ILE A 46 23.06 -10.27 0.90
C ILE A 46 23.64 -9.03 1.61
N PRO A 47 24.88 -9.07 2.12
CA PRO A 47 25.48 -7.91 2.77
C PRO A 47 25.54 -6.74 1.78
N THR A 48 24.78 -5.70 2.06
CA THR A 48 24.64 -4.50 1.22
C THR A 48 25.80 -3.56 1.46
N SER A 49 26.76 -3.52 0.55
CA SER A 49 27.48 -2.26 0.31
C SER A 49 26.48 -1.31 -0.34
N THR A 50 26.09 -0.27 0.41
CA THR A 50 25.12 0.77 0.07
C THR A 50 25.41 1.50 -1.26
N ASP A 51 26.60 1.31 -1.84
CA ASP A 51 27.09 1.98 -3.03
C ASP A 51 26.55 1.46 -4.38
N THR A 52 25.64 0.48 -4.39
CA THR A 52 25.17 -0.16 -5.66
C THR A 52 23.66 -0.17 -5.84
N GLU A 53 22.89 0.58 -5.04
CA GLU A 53 21.44 0.63 -5.18
C GLU A 53 20.99 1.63 -6.25
N ASP A 54 20.31 1.11 -7.27
CA ASP A 54 19.64 1.93 -8.28
C ASP A 54 18.28 2.41 -7.75
N LEU A 55 18.27 3.66 -7.27
CA LEU A 55 17.08 4.36 -6.78
C LEU A 55 16.33 5.11 -7.90
N SER A 56 16.71 4.92 -9.17
CA SER A 56 16.04 5.61 -10.28
C SER A 56 14.60 5.13 -10.44
N ILE A 57 13.72 6.09 -10.74
CA ILE A 57 12.34 5.81 -11.11
C ILE A 57 12.32 5.51 -12.62
N LYS A 58 11.92 4.29 -12.98
CA LYS A 58 11.89 3.84 -14.38
C LYS A 58 10.46 3.71 -14.86
N SER A 59 10.20 4.08 -16.10
CA SER A 59 8.92 3.76 -16.74
C SER A 59 8.73 2.23 -16.77
N PHE A 60 7.49 1.81 -16.56
CA PHE A 60 7.07 0.42 -16.61
C PHE A 60 5.93 0.27 -17.59
N THR A 61 5.89 -0.87 -18.27
CA THR A 61 4.78 -1.26 -19.15
C THR A 61 4.35 -2.65 -18.73
N VAL A 62 3.06 -2.82 -18.48
CA VAL A 62 2.48 -4.13 -18.16
C VAL A 62 2.71 -5.05 -19.37
N PRO A 63 3.50 -6.12 -19.21
CA PRO A 63 3.79 -7.02 -20.31
C PRO A 63 2.55 -7.84 -20.68
N PHE A 64 2.33 -8.06 -21.98
CA PHE A 64 1.37 -9.03 -22.48
C PHE A 64 2.11 -10.23 -23.05
N ASP A 65 2.06 -11.35 -22.35
CA ASP A 65 2.60 -12.62 -22.82
C ASP A 65 1.46 -13.59 -23.09
N ARG A 66 1.30 -13.96 -24.37
CA ARG A 66 0.25 -14.89 -24.79
C ARG A 66 0.39 -16.26 -24.14
N SER A 67 1.62 -16.72 -23.88
CA SER A 67 1.87 -18.03 -23.28
C SER A 67 1.29 -18.14 -21.87
N GLN A 68 1.37 -17.05 -21.08
CA GLN A 68 0.79 -16.99 -19.73
C GLN A 68 -0.74 -17.05 -19.77
N ILE A 69 -1.35 -16.38 -20.76
CA ILE A 69 -2.81 -16.40 -20.96
C ILE A 69 -3.28 -17.79 -21.39
N ASP A 70 -2.59 -18.41 -22.34
CA ASP A 70 -2.94 -19.75 -22.82
C ASP A 70 -2.78 -20.80 -21.69
N ASP A 71 -1.75 -20.68 -20.85
CA ASP A 71 -1.57 -21.52 -19.66
C ASP A 71 -2.70 -21.31 -18.62
N MET A 72 -3.10 -20.06 -18.38
CA MET A 72 -4.25 -19.75 -17.52
C MET A 72 -5.55 -20.34 -18.08
N ILE A 73 -5.83 -20.18 -19.37
CA ILE A 73 -7.02 -20.76 -20.04
C ILE A 73 -7.00 -22.28 -19.93
N ASN A 74 -5.85 -22.91 -20.19
CA ASN A 74 -5.67 -24.35 -20.07
C ASN A 74 -5.95 -24.85 -18.64
N ARG A 75 -5.45 -24.16 -17.62
CA ARG A 75 -5.75 -24.49 -16.20
C ARG A 75 -7.23 -24.31 -15.88
N ALA A 76 -7.82 -23.19 -16.29
CA ALA A 76 -9.24 -22.91 -16.06
C ALA A 76 -10.16 -23.96 -16.72
N SER A 77 -9.82 -24.41 -17.93
CA SER A 77 -10.59 -25.42 -18.66
C SER A 77 -10.56 -26.80 -17.98
N LYS A 78 -9.47 -27.11 -17.28
CA LYS A 78 -9.25 -28.39 -16.57
C LYS A 78 -9.71 -28.36 -15.11
N THR A 79 -10.15 -27.21 -14.61
CA THR A 79 -10.65 -27.07 -13.24
C THR A 79 -11.88 -27.95 -13.02
N ARG A 80 -11.83 -28.80 -12.00
CA ARG A 80 -12.95 -29.62 -11.56
C ARG A 80 -13.82 -28.81 -10.60
N PHE A 81 -15.14 -28.88 -10.79
CA PHE A 81 -16.08 -28.39 -9.80
C PHE A 81 -16.47 -29.52 -8.86
N TYR A 82 -16.56 -29.20 -7.57
CA TYR A 82 -17.06 -30.15 -6.58
C TYR A 82 -18.51 -30.57 -6.89
N GLU A 83 -18.82 -31.81 -6.53
CA GLU A 83 -20.11 -32.50 -6.69
C GLU A 83 -21.29 -31.74 -6.05
N PRO A 84 -22.54 -32.07 -6.40
CA PRO A 84 -23.62 -31.10 -6.39
C PRO A 84 -23.84 -30.49 -5.01
N GLN A 85 -23.90 -29.17 -4.98
CA GLN A 85 -24.30 -28.38 -3.82
C GLN A 85 -25.82 -28.52 -3.63
N ILE A 86 -26.29 -29.73 -3.30
CA ILE A 86 -27.70 -30.08 -3.09
C ILE A 86 -28.37 -29.15 -2.06
N LEU A 87 -27.57 -28.57 -1.16
CA LEU A 87 -28.03 -27.62 -0.13
C LEU A 87 -28.15 -26.15 -0.60
N ILE A 88 -27.56 -25.78 -1.75
CA ILE A 88 -27.46 -24.38 -2.23
C ILE A 88 -28.43 -24.09 -3.39
N ASP A 89 -28.95 -25.11 -4.07
CA ASP A 89 -30.04 -24.96 -5.05
C ASP A 89 -31.44 -24.93 -4.38
N ASN A 90 -31.48 -24.69 -3.06
CA ASN A 90 -32.70 -24.41 -2.33
C ASN A 90 -33.12 -22.95 -2.56
N LYS A 91 -34.31 -22.72 -3.15
CA LYS A 91 -34.90 -21.39 -3.37
C LYS A 91 -35.09 -20.55 -2.09
N TYR A 92 -35.05 -21.19 -0.92
CA TYR A 92 -35.20 -20.55 0.40
C TYR A 92 -33.86 -20.17 1.06
N VAL A 93 -32.73 -20.61 0.49
CA VAL A 93 -31.39 -20.28 1.01
C VAL A 93 -30.75 -19.27 0.06
N ASN A 94 -30.28 -18.14 0.61
CA ASN A 94 -29.56 -17.13 -0.19
C ASN A 94 -28.31 -17.77 -0.82
N LYS A 95 -28.10 -17.51 -2.11
CA LYS A 95 -27.03 -18.12 -2.94
C LYS A 95 -25.61 -17.84 -2.43
N SER A 96 -25.42 -16.85 -1.54
CA SER A 96 -24.11 -16.47 -0.98
C SER A 96 -23.91 -16.86 0.48
N THR A 97 -24.87 -17.52 1.14
CA THR A 97 -24.78 -17.85 2.58
C THR A 97 -23.55 -18.72 2.90
N TYR A 98 -23.11 -19.55 1.96
CA TYR A 98 -21.99 -20.48 2.12
C TYR A 98 -20.82 -20.17 1.19
N GLY A 99 -20.70 -18.91 0.76
CA GLY A 99 -19.68 -18.47 -0.19
C GLY A 99 -20.16 -18.55 -1.63
N PHE A 100 -19.21 -18.66 -2.56
CA PHE A 100 -19.50 -18.57 -4.00
C PHE A 100 -20.31 -19.77 -4.49
N ASN A 101 -21.46 -19.47 -5.07
CA ASN A 101 -22.29 -20.44 -5.77
C ASN A 101 -21.56 -21.00 -6.99
N ARG A 102 -21.60 -22.33 -7.18
CA ARG A 102 -20.99 -23.01 -8.34
C ARG A 102 -21.41 -22.43 -9.68
N LYS A 103 -22.69 -22.15 -9.90
CA LYS A 103 -23.20 -21.59 -11.18
C LYS A 103 -22.58 -20.24 -11.50
N THR A 104 -22.31 -19.42 -10.46
CA THR A 104 -21.63 -18.14 -10.62
C THR A 104 -20.17 -18.34 -11.04
N VAL A 105 -19.46 -19.27 -10.39
CA VAL A 105 -18.06 -19.57 -10.72
C VAL A 105 -17.93 -20.17 -12.12
N GLU A 106 -18.85 -21.06 -12.52
CA GLU A 106 -18.95 -21.61 -13.88
C GLU A 106 -19.14 -20.49 -14.91
N SER A 107 -20.09 -19.57 -14.67
CA SER A 107 -20.32 -18.41 -15.55
C SER A 107 -19.10 -17.49 -15.68
N ILE A 108 -18.42 -17.18 -14.56
CA ILE A 108 -17.20 -16.37 -14.57
C ILE A 108 -16.10 -17.08 -15.37
N ARG A 109 -15.89 -18.38 -15.13
CA ARG A 109 -14.91 -19.17 -15.87
C ARG A 109 -15.20 -19.13 -17.37
N ASP A 110 -16.44 -19.37 -17.75
CA ASP A 110 -16.83 -19.42 -19.16
C ASP A 110 -16.66 -18.05 -19.84
N TYR A 111 -16.94 -16.96 -19.12
CA TYR A 111 -16.65 -15.60 -19.58
C TYR A 111 -15.14 -15.35 -19.77
N LEU A 112 -14.31 -15.73 -18.79
CA LEU A 112 -12.85 -15.54 -18.84
C LEU A 112 -12.18 -16.35 -19.95
N ILE A 113 -12.71 -17.54 -20.27
CA ILE A 113 -12.18 -18.42 -21.33
C ILE A 113 -12.65 -17.97 -22.72
N ASN A 114 -13.93 -17.65 -22.88
CA ASN A 114 -14.52 -17.51 -24.21
C ASN A 114 -14.73 -16.06 -24.66
N THR A 115 -14.91 -15.13 -23.73
CA THR A 115 -15.42 -13.78 -24.04
C THR A 115 -14.45 -12.67 -23.65
N TYR A 116 -13.65 -12.88 -22.62
CA TYR A 116 -12.78 -11.84 -22.08
C TYR A 116 -11.57 -11.55 -22.96
N ASP A 117 -11.39 -10.28 -23.34
CA ASP A 117 -10.25 -9.83 -24.13
C ASP A 117 -9.10 -9.36 -23.24
N TRP A 118 -8.21 -10.30 -22.91
CA TRP A 118 -7.01 -10.04 -22.10
C TRP A 118 -6.09 -8.99 -22.71
N LYS A 119 -6.00 -8.93 -24.05
CA LYS A 119 -5.12 -7.98 -24.73
C LYS A 119 -5.67 -6.57 -24.58
N LYS A 120 -6.98 -6.39 -24.77
CA LYS A 120 -7.66 -5.12 -24.57
C LYS A 120 -7.46 -4.59 -23.16
N THR A 121 -7.62 -5.41 -22.13
CA THR A 121 -7.40 -4.97 -20.75
C THR A 121 -5.95 -4.57 -20.49
N VAL A 122 -4.96 -5.30 -21.01
CA VAL A 122 -3.55 -4.88 -20.85
C VAL A 122 -3.28 -3.57 -21.60
N GLN A 123 -3.90 -3.34 -22.75
CA GLN A 123 -3.82 -2.05 -23.45
C GLN A 123 -4.44 -0.92 -22.63
N GLU A 124 -5.62 -1.14 -22.04
CA GLU A 124 -6.29 -0.17 -21.15
C GLU A 124 -5.45 0.09 -19.89
N LEU A 125 -4.83 -0.92 -19.29
CA LEU A 125 -3.93 -0.70 -18.16
C LEU A 125 -2.75 0.18 -18.56
N ASN A 126 -2.16 -0.05 -19.73
CA ASN A 126 -1.03 0.71 -20.24
C ASN A 126 -1.38 2.10 -20.79
N THR A 127 -2.64 2.56 -20.71
CA THR A 127 -2.97 3.98 -21.00
C THR A 127 -2.49 4.92 -19.88
N PHE A 128 -2.22 4.36 -18.71
CA PHE A 128 -1.68 5.10 -17.58
C PHE A 128 -0.16 5.02 -17.55
N ASP A 129 0.50 6.07 -17.07
CA ASP A 129 1.93 6.07 -16.86
C ASP A 129 2.28 5.25 -15.61
N HIS A 130 2.85 4.07 -15.83
CA HIS A 130 3.37 3.23 -14.76
C HIS A 130 4.85 3.50 -14.54
N TYR A 131 5.25 3.42 -13.28
CA TYR A 131 6.63 3.56 -12.88
C TYR A 131 7.02 2.44 -11.94
N LYS A 132 8.30 2.10 -11.94
CA LYS A 132 8.92 1.08 -11.11
C LYS A 132 10.15 1.67 -10.45
N THR A 133 10.22 1.57 -9.13
CA THR A 133 11.37 2.03 -8.34
C THR A 133 11.78 0.99 -7.31
N ASN A 134 13.04 1.02 -6.89
CA ASN A 134 13.59 0.16 -5.85
C ASN A 134 13.46 0.84 -4.48
N ILE A 135 12.84 0.17 -3.52
CA ILE A 135 12.78 0.61 -2.12
C ILE A 135 13.35 -0.50 -1.22
N ALA A 136 14.09 -0.10 -0.17
CA ALA A 136 14.57 -0.98 0.90
C ALA A 136 15.34 -2.21 0.38
N VAL A 137 16.31 -1.99 -0.52
CA VAL A 137 17.18 -3.02 -1.08
C VAL A 137 16.37 -4.12 -1.78
N ARG A 138 16.01 -3.86 -3.04
CA ARG A 138 15.51 -4.81 -4.06
C ARG A 138 14.00 -5.07 -4.10
N TYR A 139 13.17 -4.30 -3.41
CA TYR A 139 11.73 -4.33 -3.69
C TYR A 139 11.39 -3.38 -4.80
N PHE A 140 10.86 -3.94 -5.88
CA PHE A 140 10.27 -3.12 -6.91
C PHE A 140 8.83 -2.82 -6.57
N ILE A 141 8.55 -1.54 -6.37
CA ILE A 141 7.18 -1.05 -6.26
C ILE A 141 6.76 -0.52 -7.62
N VAL A 142 5.63 -1.02 -8.12
CA VAL A 142 4.97 -0.49 -9.31
C VAL A 142 3.85 0.42 -8.84
N PHE A 143 3.81 1.64 -9.36
CA PHE A 143 2.77 2.61 -9.05
C PHE A 143 2.37 3.38 -10.30
N VAL A 144 1.13 3.88 -10.29
CA VAL A 144 0.57 4.74 -11.34
C VAL A 144 0.65 6.18 -10.88
N PHE A 145 1.06 7.09 -11.76
CA PHE A 145 1.03 8.51 -11.49
C PHE A 145 0.08 9.19 -12.48
N LEU A 146 -0.87 9.99 -11.97
CA LEU A 146 -1.78 10.79 -12.79
C LEU A 146 -1.30 12.24 -12.72
N LEU A 147 -0.66 12.72 -13.78
CA LEU A 147 -0.42 14.16 -13.96
C LEU A 147 -1.75 14.81 -14.36
N ASN A 148 -2.45 15.38 -13.38
CA ASN A 148 -3.54 16.34 -13.61
C ASN A 148 -3.00 17.76 -13.67
#